data_AF-A0A7S2JXT7-F1
#
_entry.id   AF-A0A7S2JXT7-F1
#
_cell.length_a   1.000
_cell.length_b   1.000
_cell.length_c   1.000
_cell.angle_alpha   90.00
_cell.angle_beta   90.00
_cell.angle_gamma   90.00
#
_symmetry.space_group_name_H-M   'P 1'
#
loop_
_entity.id
_entity.type
_entity.pdbx_description
1 polymer ?
#
loop_
_entity_poly.entity_id
_entity_poly.type
_entity_poly.pdbx_seq_one_letter_code
_entity_poly.pdbx_strand_id
1 'polypeptide(L)'
;GLFDGLYPAWVSLMQFGLTDRPFRAFVFSGREREVERVVPGMFARVEHMFGSIGGLGVLPRHVADTGGDSAQRRKLPVMHHFEEAVVGSGTNSAKLDMNGNFSLGACRELDACRSFRRKAYLSQGLPVPPPARSAGPFRVIIVGNKRLKLQMLAEALQEMTALGKPLEDFQIRFVDWTKPRPGLHQSMQSGNLIEHLEILSQADIHMSAGGTGQMYQHFLPDGAVHINLGGGHLQNHGENQGFMEEYMAEGAPYLRALYYPRVVTREEREDPITVPGLVGLLEKAKEVLRRGFSGPTPVGANLSPVGKVFKAYCYLRHRQQFGNVFAAPVRATLRDVDGDTMLGNDFPEQFVYSGLPGHQRWRGGVDKCLLGALRASFDRSHPHLGREDRGWFGTGGELE
;
A
#
# COMPACT_ATOMS: atom_id res chain seq x y z
N GLY A 1 -3.04 -11.12 4.41
CA GLY A 1 -4.25 -11.98 4.38
C GLY A 1 -5.10 -11.70 3.15
N LEU A 2 -5.90 -10.63 3.17
CA LEU A 2 -6.74 -10.26 2.01
C LEU A 2 -5.92 -10.10 0.73
N PHE A 3 -4.92 -9.23 0.72
CA PHE A 3 -4.12 -8.98 -0.49
C PHE A 3 -3.04 -10.03 -0.76
N ASP A 4 -2.50 -10.67 0.29
CA ASP A 4 -1.44 -11.68 0.10
C ASP A 4 -1.97 -13.05 -0.36
N GLY A 5 -3.25 -13.34 -0.14
CA GLY A 5 -3.84 -14.66 -0.41
C GLY A 5 -5.15 -14.62 -1.16
N LEU A 6 -6.15 -13.88 -0.65
CA LEU A 6 -7.48 -13.89 -1.25
C LEU A 6 -7.53 -13.12 -2.58
N TYR A 7 -6.84 -11.99 -2.69
CA TYR A 7 -6.80 -11.19 -3.91
C TYR A 7 -6.17 -11.96 -5.10
N PRO A 8 -5.00 -12.61 -4.97
CA PRO A 8 -4.46 -13.46 -6.04
C PRO A 8 -5.43 -14.56 -6.48
N ALA A 9 -6.14 -15.18 -5.53
CA ALA A 9 -7.16 -16.18 -5.86
C ALA A 9 -8.33 -15.55 -6.63
N TRP A 10 -8.75 -14.35 -6.24
CA TRP A 10 -9.75 -13.56 -6.97
C TRP A 10 -9.32 -13.22 -8.39
N VAL A 11 -8.06 -12.85 -8.60
CA VAL A 11 -7.49 -12.63 -9.94
C VAL A 11 -7.58 -13.90 -10.78
N SER A 12 -7.21 -15.06 -10.23
CA SER A 12 -7.36 -16.34 -10.93
C SER A 12 -8.83 -16.59 -11.31
N LEU A 13 -9.77 -16.37 -10.38
CA LEU A 13 -11.21 -16.49 -10.67
C LEU A 13 -11.63 -15.58 -11.83
N MET A 14 -11.14 -14.33 -11.89
CA MET A 14 -11.41 -13.42 -13.00
C MET A 14 -10.86 -13.92 -14.32
N GLN A 15 -9.61 -14.41 -14.34
CA GLN A 15 -8.97 -14.93 -15.55
C GLN A 15 -9.70 -16.14 -16.14
N PHE A 16 -10.30 -16.97 -15.29
CA PHE A 16 -11.11 -18.12 -15.72
C PHE A 16 -12.59 -17.81 -15.92
N GLY A 17 -13.05 -16.57 -15.70
CA GLY A 17 -14.47 -16.20 -15.84
C GLY A 17 -15.37 -16.80 -14.76
N LEU A 18 -14.85 -16.99 -13.54
CA LEU A 18 -15.51 -17.70 -12.43
C LEU A 18 -15.92 -16.79 -11.27
N THR A 19 -15.88 -15.46 -11.42
CA THR A 19 -16.15 -14.51 -10.30
C THR A 19 -17.55 -14.58 -9.71
N ASP A 20 -18.53 -15.01 -10.49
CA ASP A 20 -19.92 -15.12 -10.04
C ASP A 20 -20.21 -16.45 -9.34
N ARG A 21 -19.27 -17.41 -9.40
CA ARG A 21 -19.42 -18.70 -8.72
C ARG A 21 -19.01 -18.57 -7.25
N PRO A 22 -19.86 -19.04 -6.31
CA PRO A 22 -19.48 -19.07 -4.92
C PRO A 22 -18.36 -20.10 -4.72
N PHE A 23 -17.40 -19.79 -3.85
CA PHE A 23 -16.25 -20.64 -3.53
C PHE A 23 -16.04 -20.71 -2.02
N ARG A 24 -15.36 -21.77 -1.58
CA ARG A 24 -14.91 -21.92 -0.20
C ARG A 24 -13.46 -21.50 -0.10
N ALA A 25 -13.14 -20.53 0.74
CA ALA A 25 -11.75 -20.15 0.94
C ALA A 25 -11.04 -21.19 1.81
N PHE A 26 -9.88 -21.68 1.36
CA PHE A 26 -9.05 -22.59 2.13
C PHE A 26 -7.92 -21.80 2.81
N VAL A 27 -7.87 -21.81 4.14
CA VAL A 27 -6.90 -21.02 4.91
C VAL A 27 -5.84 -21.94 5.50
N PHE A 28 -4.67 -21.99 4.86
CA PHE A 28 -3.52 -22.81 5.27
C PHE A 28 -2.79 -22.30 6.52
N SER A 29 -2.95 -21.00 6.86
CA SER A 29 -2.28 -20.42 8.02
C SER A 29 -2.83 -21.04 9.31
N GLY A 30 -1.92 -21.56 10.15
CA GLY A 30 -2.29 -22.00 11.48
C GLY A 30 -2.80 -20.84 12.34
N ARG A 31 -3.56 -21.16 13.39
CA ARG A 31 -3.92 -20.17 14.41
C ARG A 31 -2.74 -19.95 15.36
N GLU A 32 -2.03 -18.85 15.18
CA GLU A 32 -0.94 -18.45 16.07
C GLU A 32 -1.51 -17.91 17.39
N ARG A 33 -1.17 -18.57 18.51
CA ARG A 33 -1.66 -18.19 19.85
C ARG A 33 -1.29 -16.76 20.22
N GLU A 34 -0.16 -16.26 19.74
CA GLU A 34 0.28 -14.89 20.00
C GLU A 34 -0.66 -13.86 19.37
N VAL A 35 -1.09 -14.06 18.12
CA VAL A 35 -2.04 -13.18 17.45
C VAL A 35 -3.37 -13.15 18.21
N GLU A 36 -3.87 -14.32 18.61
CA GLU A 36 -5.12 -14.40 19.39
C GLU A 36 -4.99 -13.77 20.78
N ARG A 37 -3.81 -13.83 21.40
CA ARG A 37 -3.53 -13.15 22.68
C ARG A 37 -3.51 -11.62 22.54
N VAL A 38 -2.91 -11.10 21.47
CA VAL A 38 -2.79 -9.65 21.24
C VAL A 38 -4.12 -9.07 20.74
N VAL A 39 -4.79 -9.79 19.84
CA VAL A 39 -6.05 -9.37 19.23
C VAL A 39 -7.07 -10.53 19.24
N PRO A 40 -7.79 -10.73 20.37
CA PRO A 40 -8.77 -11.81 20.48
C PRO A 40 -9.84 -11.77 19.37
N GLY A 41 -10.19 -12.94 18.87
CA GLY A 41 -11.15 -13.17 17.79
C GLY A 41 -10.64 -12.82 16.39
N MET A 42 -9.35 -12.49 16.21
CA MET A 42 -8.81 -12.08 14.91
C MET A 42 -9.00 -13.17 13.85
N PHE A 43 -8.71 -14.44 14.20
CA PHE A 43 -8.88 -15.55 13.24
C PHE A 43 -10.34 -15.72 12.84
N ALA A 44 -11.27 -15.68 13.80
CA ALA A 44 -12.70 -15.79 13.51
C ALA A 44 -13.18 -14.65 12.60
N ARG A 45 -12.72 -13.41 12.81
CA ARG A 45 -13.05 -12.27 11.95
C ARG A 45 -12.48 -12.41 10.53
N VAL A 46 -11.23 -12.88 10.40
CA VAL A 46 -10.61 -13.14 9.08
C VAL A 46 -11.32 -14.29 8.35
N GLU A 47 -11.60 -15.39 9.05
CA GLU A 47 -12.35 -16.53 8.51
C GLU A 47 -13.76 -16.10 8.09
N HIS A 48 -14.47 -15.30 8.91
CA HIS A 48 -15.77 -14.76 8.54
C HIS A 48 -15.68 -13.93 7.25
N MET A 49 -14.72 -12.99 7.17
CA MET A 49 -14.53 -12.16 5.98
C MET A 49 -14.27 -12.98 4.72
N PHE A 50 -13.35 -13.94 4.79
CA PHE A 50 -13.02 -14.80 3.64
C PHE A 50 -14.21 -15.66 3.24
N GLY A 51 -14.95 -16.17 4.22
CA GLY A 51 -16.13 -16.97 4.00
C GLY A 51 -17.27 -16.19 3.36
N SER A 52 -17.49 -14.95 3.78
CA SER A 52 -18.48 -14.05 3.19
C SER A 52 -18.11 -13.67 1.75
N ILE A 53 -16.83 -13.34 1.48
CA ILE A 53 -16.37 -13.05 0.11
C ILE A 53 -16.52 -14.28 -0.79
N GLY A 54 -16.18 -15.47 -0.28
CA GLY A 54 -16.33 -16.72 -1.02
C GLY A 54 -17.79 -17.12 -1.23
N GLY A 55 -18.66 -16.88 -0.25
CA GLY A 55 -20.07 -17.28 -0.28
C GLY A 55 -20.34 -18.73 0.14
N LEU A 56 -19.32 -19.58 0.26
CA LEU A 56 -19.44 -20.95 0.81
C LEU A 56 -18.74 -21.13 2.16
N GLY A 57 -18.33 -20.04 2.80
CA GLY A 57 -17.59 -20.08 4.07
C GLY A 57 -16.10 -20.40 3.88
N VAL A 58 -15.46 -20.82 4.97
CA VAL A 58 -14.02 -21.15 5.01
C VAL A 58 -13.84 -22.62 5.36
N LEU A 59 -12.79 -23.25 4.83
CA LEU A 59 -12.23 -24.49 5.36
C LEU A 59 -10.91 -24.15 6.07
N PRO A 60 -10.92 -23.97 7.41
CA PRO A 60 -9.70 -23.72 8.15
C PRO A 60 -8.82 -24.98 8.15
N ARG A 61 -7.50 -24.80 8.09
CA ARG A 61 -6.55 -25.93 8.14
C ARG A 61 -6.80 -26.91 9.28
N HIS A 62 -7.10 -26.42 10.49
CA HIS A 62 -7.35 -27.30 11.64
C HIS A 62 -8.59 -28.19 11.46
N VAL A 63 -9.63 -27.68 10.79
CA VAL A 63 -10.81 -28.48 10.43
C VAL A 63 -10.46 -29.46 9.31
N ALA A 64 -9.66 -29.02 8.34
CA ALA A 64 -9.18 -29.88 7.27
C ALA A 64 -8.34 -31.05 7.81
N ASP A 65 -7.45 -30.79 8.77
CA ASP A 65 -6.53 -31.78 9.33
C ASP A 65 -7.22 -32.79 10.25
N THR A 66 -8.31 -32.41 10.94
CA THR A 66 -8.98 -33.28 11.93
C THR A 66 -10.40 -33.70 11.54
N GLY A 67 -10.89 -33.30 10.37
CA GLY A 67 -12.29 -33.52 9.98
C GLY A 67 -13.31 -32.81 10.88
N GLY A 68 -12.86 -31.79 11.64
CA GLY A 68 -13.68 -31.10 12.65
C GLY A 68 -13.80 -31.80 14.00
N ASP A 69 -13.32 -33.03 14.14
CA ASP A 69 -13.32 -33.75 15.42
C ASP A 69 -11.99 -33.57 16.16
N SER A 70 -12.01 -32.73 17.20
CA SER A 70 -10.82 -32.44 18.01
C SER A 70 -10.39 -33.62 18.89
N ALA A 71 -11.26 -34.61 19.12
CA ALA A 71 -10.96 -35.83 19.86
C ALA A 71 -10.23 -36.86 18.99
N GLN A 72 -10.38 -36.79 17.66
CA GLN A 72 -9.69 -37.66 16.70
C GLN A 72 -8.33 -37.10 16.27
N ARG A 73 -7.44 -36.80 17.23
CA ARG A 73 -6.02 -36.54 16.92
C ARG A 73 -5.29 -37.84 16.53
N ARG A 74 -5.66 -38.34 15.33
CA ARG A 74 -5.04 -39.28 14.39
C ARG A 74 -5.27 -40.78 14.54
N LYS A 75 -5.50 -41.42 13.37
CA LYS A 75 -4.50 -42.33 12.77
C LYS A 75 -4.24 -42.12 11.26
N LEU A 76 -5.11 -41.46 10.50
CA LEU A 76 -4.90 -41.21 9.06
C LEU A 76 -5.20 -39.75 8.68
N PRO A 77 -4.47 -39.18 7.71
CA PRO A 77 -4.78 -37.85 7.18
C PRO A 77 -6.19 -37.85 6.58
N VAL A 78 -6.99 -36.83 6.91
CA VAL A 78 -8.30 -36.62 6.26
C VAL A 78 -8.03 -36.20 4.81
N MET A 79 -8.49 -37.01 3.88
CA MET A 79 -8.38 -36.73 2.45
C MET A 79 -9.58 -35.89 2.02
N HIS A 80 -9.31 -34.70 1.48
CA HIS A 80 -10.33 -33.84 0.88
C HIS A 80 -10.25 -33.97 -0.63
N HIS A 81 -11.39 -34.24 -1.27
CA HIS A 81 -11.51 -34.22 -2.72
C HIS A 81 -12.14 -32.89 -3.16
N PHE A 82 -11.46 -32.17 -4.03
CA PHE A 82 -11.95 -30.93 -4.63
C PHE A 82 -12.21 -31.19 -6.11
N GLU A 83 -13.46 -31.04 -6.55
CA GLU A 83 -13.81 -31.14 -7.97
C GLU A 83 -13.13 -30.04 -8.79
N GLU A 84 -13.00 -28.85 -8.19
CA GLU A 84 -12.36 -27.69 -8.78
C GLU A 84 -11.62 -26.94 -7.67
N ALA A 85 -10.34 -26.61 -7.92
CA ALA A 85 -9.51 -25.84 -7.01
C ALA A 85 -8.86 -24.70 -7.78
N VAL A 86 -9.19 -23.46 -7.39
CA VAL A 86 -8.55 -22.27 -7.93
C VAL A 86 -7.49 -21.81 -6.93
N VAL A 87 -6.23 -21.91 -7.33
CA VAL A 87 -5.10 -21.46 -6.53
C VAL A 87 -4.60 -20.14 -7.08
N GLY A 88 -4.64 -19.12 -6.24
CA GLY A 88 -3.99 -17.84 -6.50
C GLY A 88 -2.55 -17.87 -6.01
N SER A 89 -1.65 -18.51 -6.74
CA SER A 89 -0.21 -18.35 -6.49
C SER A 89 0.57 -18.52 -7.79
N GLY A 90 1.01 -17.39 -8.32
CA GLY A 90 1.92 -17.31 -9.45
C GLY A 90 2.85 -16.13 -9.23
N THR A 91 3.17 -15.41 -10.30
CA THR A 91 3.90 -14.14 -10.17
C THR A 91 3.15 -13.17 -9.25
N ASN A 92 1.80 -13.16 -9.26
CA ASN A 92 0.87 -12.30 -8.49
C ASN A 92 0.96 -12.35 -6.94
N SER A 93 1.98 -12.98 -6.35
CA SER A 93 2.18 -12.88 -4.89
C SER A 93 2.63 -11.48 -4.50
N ALA A 94 2.18 -11.02 -3.32
CA ALA A 94 2.44 -9.66 -2.83
C ALA A 94 3.90 -9.26 -2.66
N LYS A 95 4.82 -10.22 -2.71
CA LYS A 95 6.24 -9.94 -2.63
C LYS A 95 6.99 -10.11 -3.97
N LEU A 96 6.54 -11.01 -4.86
CA LEU A 96 7.27 -11.33 -6.10
C LEU A 96 6.80 -10.49 -7.30
N ASP A 97 5.51 -10.44 -7.67
CA ASP A 97 5.03 -9.54 -8.74
C ASP A 97 4.93 -8.11 -8.27
N MET A 98 4.49 -7.93 -7.04
CA MET A 98 4.00 -6.64 -6.62
C MET A 98 5.15 -5.63 -6.47
N ASN A 99 6.35 -6.08 -6.06
CA ASN A 99 7.56 -5.25 -6.16
C ASN A 99 8.18 -5.21 -7.57
N GLY A 100 7.98 -6.26 -8.38
CA GLY A 100 8.58 -6.40 -9.71
C GLY A 100 7.87 -5.60 -10.80
N ASN A 101 6.54 -5.54 -10.80
CA ASN A 101 5.78 -4.92 -11.90
C ASN A 101 5.37 -3.47 -11.64
N PHE A 102 5.88 -2.88 -10.56
CA PHE A 102 5.51 -1.55 -10.06
C PHE A 102 4.00 -1.35 -9.88
N SER A 103 3.17 -2.40 -9.99
CA SER A 103 1.72 -2.33 -10.00
C SER A 103 1.13 -3.63 -9.49
N LEU A 104 -0.04 -3.55 -8.85
CA LEU A 104 -0.83 -4.72 -8.47
C LEU A 104 -1.34 -5.44 -9.72
N GLY A 105 -0.90 -6.70 -9.90
CA GLY A 105 -1.22 -7.52 -11.07
C GLY A 105 -2.73 -7.60 -11.34
N ALA A 106 -3.10 -7.59 -12.62
CA ALA A 106 -4.47 -7.61 -13.14
C ALA A 106 -5.38 -6.41 -12.79
N CYS A 107 -4.98 -5.49 -11.91
CA CYS A 107 -5.85 -4.35 -11.57
C CYS A 107 -6.07 -3.37 -12.71
N ARG A 108 -5.10 -3.21 -13.62
CA ARG A 108 -5.24 -2.34 -14.80
C ARG A 108 -5.86 -3.07 -15.98
N GLU A 109 -5.41 -4.31 -16.24
CA GLU A 109 -5.82 -5.09 -17.41
C GLU A 109 -7.22 -5.69 -17.28
N LEU A 110 -7.57 -6.16 -16.07
CA LEU A 110 -8.85 -6.85 -15.80
C LEU A 110 -9.78 -6.06 -14.88
N ASP A 111 -9.38 -4.84 -14.45
CA ASP A 111 -10.07 -4.08 -13.40
C ASP A 111 -10.25 -4.88 -12.08
N ALA A 112 -9.31 -5.79 -11.81
CA ALA A 112 -9.45 -6.78 -10.75
C ALA A 112 -9.57 -6.15 -9.35
N CYS A 113 -8.89 -5.03 -9.11
CA CYS A 113 -9.01 -4.24 -7.90
C CYS A 113 -10.45 -3.75 -7.65
N ARG A 114 -11.12 -3.13 -8.64
CA ARG A 114 -12.49 -2.63 -8.46
C ARG A 114 -13.49 -3.78 -8.33
N SER A 115 -13.28 -4.85 -9.10
CA SER A 115 -14.08 -6.08 -9.01
C SER A 115 -13.99 -6.69 -7.60
N PHE A 116 -12.76 -6.85 -7.08
CA PHE A 116 -12.54 -7.35 -5.73
C PHE A 116 -13.13 -6.44 -4.65
N ARG A 117 -12.91 -5.12 -4.78
CA ARG A 117 -13.54 -4.11 -3.90
C ARG A 117 -15.05 -4.31 -3.87
N ARG A 118 -15.71 -4.33 -5.05
CA ARG A 118 -17.16 -4.52 -5.17
C ARG A 118 -17.61 -5.80 -4.46
N LYS A 119 -16.92 -6.92 -4.69
CA LYS A 119 -17.25 -8.19 -4.03
C LYS A 119 -17.12 -8.09 -2.51
N ALA A 120 -16.05 -7.47 -2.01
CA ALA A 120 -15.84 -7.29 -0.57
C ALA A 120 -16.98 -6.50 0.06
N TYR A 121 -17.32 -5.31 -0.46
CA TYR A 121 -18.44 -4.51 0.05
C TYR A 121 -19.78 -5.27 0.04
N LEU A 122 -20.15 -5.82 -1.12
CA LEU A 122 -21.43 -6.53 -1.27
C LEU A 122 -21.52 -7.77 -0.37
N SER A 123 -20.41 -8.50 -0.19
CA SER A 123 -20.37 -9.67 0.71
C SER A 123 -20.61 -9.34 2.18
N GLN A 124 -20.41 -8.08 2.57
CA GLN A 124 -20.65 -7.59 3.92
C GLN A 124 -22.00 -6.86 4.05
N GLY A 125 -22.85 -6.91 3.02
CA GLY A 125 -24.10 -6.15 2.99
C GLY A 125 -23.93 -4.64 2.84
N LEU A 126 -22.73 -4.18 2.46
CA LEU A 126 -22.43 -2.77 2.27
C LEU A 126 -22.64 -2.37 0.80
N PRO A 127 -23.08 -1.12 0.53
CA PRO A 127 -23.12 -0.60 -0.82
C PRO A 127 -21.71 -0.46 -1.39
N VAL A 128 -21.59 -0.51 -2.71
CA VAL A 128 -20.34 -0.14 -3.40
C VAL A 128 -20.04 1.33 -3.12
N PRO A 129 -18.79 1.72 -2.81
CA PRO A 129 -18.45 3.12 -2.57
C PRO A 129 -18.88 4.00 -3.73
N PRO A 130 -19.56 5.14 -3.48
CA PRO A 130 -19.77 6.15 -4.51
C PRO A 130 -18.42 6.75 -4.92
N PRO A 131 -18.33 7.45 -6.06
CA PRO A 131 -17.14 8.22 -6.40
C PRO A 131 -16.78 9.26 -5.32
N ALA A 132 -15.49 9.58 -5.22
CA ALA A 132 -14.98 10.60 -4.31
C ALA A 132 -15.57 11.97 -4.66
N ARG A 133 -15.73 12.83 -3.65
CA ARG A 133 -16.31 14.15 -3.82
C ARG A 133 -15.36 15.08 -4.54
N SER A 134 -15.91 15.90 -5.43
CA SER A 134 -15.19 17.00 -6.08
C SER A 134 -15.31 18.32 -5.33
N ALA A 135 -16.21 18.40 -4.34
CA ALA A 135 -16.45 19.57 -3.52
C ALA A 135 -16.42 19.23 -2.02
N GLY A 136 -15.98 20.21 -1.23
CA GLY A 136 -15.79 20.06 0.22
C GLY A 136 -17.09 20.03 1.02
N PRO A 137 -17.00 19.74 2.32
CA PRO A 137 -15.75 19.44 3.04
C PRO A 137 -15.26 18.00 2.79
N PHE A 138 -14.02 17.80 2.35
CA PHE A 138 -13.42 16.51 2.02
C PHE A 138 -13.17 15.65 3.26
N ARG A 139 -13.46 14.36 3.19
CA ARG A 139 -13.33 13.40 4.30
C ARG A 139 -11.94 12.81 4.21
N VAL A 140 -11.13 13.13 5.21
CA VAL A 140 -9.76 12.65 5.34
C VAL A 140 -9.74 11.59 6.43
N ILE A 141 -9.18 10.42 6.11
CA ILE A 141 -8.88 9.42 7.12
C ILE A 141 -7.38 9.22 7.21
N ILE A 142 -6.87 9.19 8.44
CA ILE A 142 -5.47 8.96 8.75
C ILE A 142 -5.39 7.64 9.50
N VAL A 143 -4.87 6.61 8.83
CA VAL A 143 -4.82 5.25 9.35
C VAL A 143 -3.50 5.03 10.08
N GLY A 144 -3.61 4.85 11.39
CA GLY A 144 -2.49 4.49 12.26
C GLY A 144 -1.99 3.08 11.98
N ASN A 145 -0.68 2.90 12.04
CA ASN A 145 -0.07 1.59 12.04
C ASN A 145 1.23 1.61 12.84
N LYS A 146 1.90 0.46 12.99
CA LYS A 146 3.14 0.36 13.76
C LYS A 146 4.30 1.24 13.26
N ARG A 147 4.24 1.72 12.01
CA ARG A 147 5.26 2.55 11.35
C ARG A 147 4.95 4.05 11.40
N LEU A 148 3.78 4.43 11.91
CA LEU A 148 3.30 5.81 12.00
C LEU A 148 2.81 6.10 13.41
N LYS A 149 3.54 6.94 14.16
CA LYS A 149 3.11 7.39 15.48
C LYS A 149 1.97 8.39 15.33
N LEU A 150 0.74 7.93 15.50
CA LEU A 150 -0.45 8.78 15.38
C LEU A 150 -0.43 9.99 16.32
N GLN A 151 0.22 9.89 17.47
CA GLN A 151 0.33 11.00 18.42
C GLN A 151 1.02 12.23 17.79
N MET A 152 2.13 12.03 17.08
CA MET A 152 2.83 13.13 16.41
C MET A 152 1.95 13.80 15.35
N LEU A 153 1.13 13.01 14.65
CA LEU A 153 0.17 13.56 13.68
C LEU A 153 -0.99 14.30 14.34
N ALA A 154 -1.46 13.81 15.48
CA ALA A 154 -2.51 14.48 16.26
C ALA A 154 -2.01 15.83 16.78
N GLU A 155 -0.79 15.86 17.31
CA GLU A 155 -0.10 17.09 17.76
C GLU A 155 0.07 18.07 16.59
N ALA A 156 0.54 17.58 15.43
CA ALA A 156 0.64 18.38 14.22
C ALA A 156 -0.72 18.97 13.82
N LEU A 157 -1.81 18.18 13.80
CA LEU A 157 -3.16 18.68 13.46
C LEU A 157 -3.71 19.69 14.47
N GLN A 158 -3.46 19.50 15.76
CA GLN A 158 -3.81 20.47 16.80
C GLN A 158 -3.07 21.79 16.58
N GLU A 159 -1.79 21.73 16.26
CA GLU A 159 -0.99 22.90 15.90
C GLU A 159 -1.56 23.59 14.65
N MET A 160 -1.97 22.87 13.60
CA MET A 160 -2.56 23.51 12.40
C MET A 160 -3.86 24.24 12.74
N THR A 161 -4.68 23.66 13.63
CA THR A 161 -5.94 24.26 14.08
C THR A 161 -5.68 25.51 14.91
N ALA A 162 -4.69 25.46 15.80
CA ALA A 162 -4.28 26.60 16.63
C ALA A 162 -3.68 27.75 15.80
N LEU A 163 -2.99 27.44 14.69
CA LEU A 163 -2.42 28.43 13.77
C LEU A 163 -3.47 29.10 12.85
N GLY A 164 -4.77 28.80 13.01
CA GLY A 164 -5.83 29.38 12.20
C GLY A 164 -5.74 29.03 10.72
N LYS A 165 -5.01 27.96 10.36
CA LYS A 165 -4.94 27.51 8.96
C LYS A 165 -6.29 26.89 8.58
N PRO A 166 -6.83 27.23 7.39
CA PRO A 166 -8.15 26.77 6.98
C PRO A 166 -8.12 25.26 6.74
N LEU A 167 -8.51 24.48 7.74
CA LEU A 167 -8.93 23.09 7.59
C LEU A 167 -10.45 22.97 7.42
N GLU A 168 -11.15 24.09 7.20
CA GLU A 168 -12.60 24.13 6.99
C GLU A 168 -13.07 23.27 5.81
N ASP A 169 -12.19 23.12 4.81
CA ASP A 169 -12.40 22.25 3.65
C ASP A 169 -12.24 20.76 3.99
N PHE A 170 -11.82 20.38 5.20
CA PHE A 170 -11.47 18.99 5.55
C PHE A 170 -12.15 18.49 6.84
N GLN A 171 -12.78 17.33 6.76
CA GLN A 171 -13.25 16.53 7.89
C GLN A 171 -12.23 15.42 8.16
N ILE A 172 -11.30 15.66 9.08
CA ILE A 172 -10.21 14.73 9.38
C ILE A 172 -10.58 13.78 10.51
N ARG A 173 -10.34 12.48 10.31
CA ARG A 173 -10.53 11.42 11.29
C ARG A 173 -9.29 10.55 11.42
N PHE A 174 -8.93 10.22 12.65
CA PHE A 174 -7.89 9.22 12.93
C PHE A 174 -8.52 7.85 13.10
N VAL A 175 -7.96 6.85 12.43
CA VAL A 175 -8.44 5.46 12.50
C VAL A 175 -7.31 4.59 13.01
N ASP A 176 -7.54 3.89 14.12
CA ASP A 176 -6.65 2.83 14.61
C ASP A 176 -7.38 1.49 14.54
N TRP A 177 -6.62 0.46 14.17
CA TRP A 177 -7.07 -0.92 14.12
C TRP A 177 -6.87 -1.66 15.45
N THR A 178 -5.98 -1.13 16.30
CA THR A 178 -5.55 -1.71 17.56
C THR A 178 -6.17 -0.99 18.74
N LYS A 179 -6.21 -1.69 19.90
CA LYS A 179 -6.77 -1.19 21.17
C LYS A 179 -6.41 0.27 21.45
N PRO A 180 -7.29 1.04 22.12
CA PRO A 180 -7.03 2.42 22.48
C PRO A 180 -5.65 2.57 23.11
N ARG A 181 -4.80 3.41 22.51
CA ARG A 181 -3.54 3.80 23.12
C ARG A 181 -3.81 4.97 24.08
N PRO A 182 -3.34 4.92 25.34
CA PRO A 182 -3.41 6.06 26.24
C PRO A 182 -2.83 7.31 25.55
N GLY A 183 -3.55 8.44 25.58
CA GLY A 183 -3.17 9.69 24.91
C GLY A 183 -3.75 9.87 23.49
N LEU A 184 -4.36 8.85 22.90
CA LEU A 184 -4.98 8.89 21.56
C LEU A 184 -6.51 8.93 21.63
N HIS A 185 -7.03 9.80 22.50
CA HIS A 185 -8.44 9.88 22.94
C HIS A 185 -9.47 10.16 21.83
N GLN A 186 -9.06 10.38 20.58
CA GLN A 186 -9.95 10.67 19.44
C GLN A 186 -9.83 9.68 18.29
N SER A 187 -9.06 8.59 18.42
CA SER A 187 -9.00 7.58 17.34
C SER A 187 -10.30 6.78 17.27
N MET A 188 -10.90 6.74 16.08
CA MET A 188 -11.96 5.78 15.78
C MET A 188 -11.37 4.38 15.79
N GLN A 189 -11.91 3.55 16.66
CA GLN A 189 -11.60 2.13 16.72
C GLN A 189 -12.48 1.46 15.68
N SER A 190 -11.88 0.98 14.59
CA SER A 190 -12.66 0.16 13.66
C SER A 190 -12.82 -1.25 14.22
N GLY A 191 -11.76 -1.89 14.73
CA GLY A 191 -11.77 -3.21 15.42
C GLY A 191 -12.39 -4.39 14.64
N ASN A 192 -13.04 -4.07 13.54
CA ASN A 192 -14.02 -4.78 12.74
C ASN A 192 -13.85 -4.23 11.33
N LEU A 193 -13.61 -5.14 10.38
CA LEU A 193 -13.36 -4.77 9.00
C LEU A 193 -14.62 -4.20 8.33
N ILE A 194 -15.83 -4.55 8.76
CA ILE A 194 -17.07 -3.99 8.20
C ILE A 194 -17.13 -2.48 8.46
N GLU A 195 -16.96 -2.06 9.71
CA GLU A 195 -16.88 -0.64 10.09
C GLU A 195 -15.73 0.07 9.38
N HIS A 196 -14.59 -0.60 9.21
CA HIS A 196 -13.48 -0.02 8.48
C HIS A 196 -13.79 0.19 6.99
N LEU A 197 -14.49 -0.77 6.34
CA LEU A 197 -14.96 -0.63 4.97
C LEU A 197 -15.97 0.52 4.85
N GLU A 198 -16.89 0.68 5.81
CA GLU A 198 -17.79 1.83 5.83
C GLU A 198 -17.03 3.16 5.89
N ILE A 199 -16.02 3.26 6.76
CA ILE A 199 -15.16 4.45 6.86
C ILE A 199 -14.43 4.70 5.53
N LEU A 200 -13.83 3.65 4.94
CA LEU A 200 -13.12 3.74 3.66
C LEU A 200 -14.04 4.16 2.52
N SER A 201 -15.26 3.64 2.45
CA SER A 201 -16.25 3.96 1.41
C SER A 201 -16.63 5.43 1.35
N GLN A 202 -16.39 6.16 2.44
CA GLN A 202 -16.75 7.56 2.60
C GLN A 202 -15.54 8.50 2.49
N ALA A 203 -14.32 7.96 2.41
CA ALA A 203 -13.10 8.76 2.41
C ALA A 203 -12.75 9.27 1.02
N ASP A 204 -12.51 10.58 0.90
CA ASP A 204 -11.99 11.17 -0.33
C ASP A 204 -10.46 11.19 -0.32
N ILE A 205 -9.87 11.30 0.88
CA ILE A 205 -8.42 11.32 1.11
C ILE A 205 -8.07 10.27 2.17
N HIS A 206 -7.16 9.36 1.82
CA HIS A 206 -6.64 8.32 2.71
C HIS A 206 -5.15 8.50 2.95
N MET A 207 -4.75 8.65 4.21
CA MET A 207 -3.36 8.86 4.60
C MET A 207 -2.86 7.68 5.43
N SER A 208 -1.71 7.11 5.07
CA SER A 208 -1.08 6.05 5.85
C SER A 208 0.41 5.97 5.58
N ALA A 209 1.17 5.37 6.51
CA ALA A 209 2.49 4.83 6.20
C ALA A 209 2.40 3.45 5.53
N GLY A 210 3.52 2.95 5.03
CA GLY A 210 3.66 1.61 4.45
C GLY A 210 3.13 0.47 5.32
N GLY A 211 2.65 -0.60 4.67
CA GLY A 211 2.10 -1.80 5.30
C GLY A 211 0.60 -1.97 5.14
N THR A 212 0.02 -2.80 6.03
CA THR A 212 -1.40 -3.15 5.99
C THR A 212 -2.36 -1.96 5.91
N GLY A 213 -2.04 -0.83 6.55
CA GLY A 213 -2.83 0.39 6.44
C GLY A 213 -2.92 0.92 4.99
N GLN A 214 -1.81 0.92 4.26
CA GLN A 214 -1.75 1.30 2.85
C GLN A 214 -2.46 0.31 1.93
N MET A 215 -2.49 -0.98 2.29
CA MET A 215 -3.17 -1.98 1.47
C MET A 215 -4.67 -1.72 1.32
N TYR A 216 -5.30 -1.08 2.32
CA TYR A 216 -6.73 -0.77 2.28
C TYR A 216 -7.12 0.31 1.26
N GLN A 217 -6.16 1.02 0.65
CA GLN A 217 -6.45 2.05 -0.34
C GLN A 217 -7.30 1.55 -1.51
N HIS A 218 -7.23 0.26 -1.85
CA HIS A 218 -8.04 -0.32 -2.93
C HIS A 218 -9.53 -0.33 -2.63
N PHE A 219 -9.94 -0.20 -1.37
CA PHE A 219 -11.35 -0.14 -0.98
C PHE A 219 -11.90 1.29 -0.99
N LEU A 220 -11.09 2.30 -1.31
CA LEU A 220 -11.54 3.69 -1.43
C LEU A 220 -12.46 3.89 -2.65
N PRO A 221 -13.30 4.93 -2.62
CA PRO A 221 -13.99 5.50 -3.78
C PRO A 221 -13.13 5.67 -5.03
N ASP A 222 -13.76 5.55 -6.19
CA ASP A 222 -13.15 6.01 -7.44
C ASP A 222 -12.91 7.52 -7.38
N GLY A 223 -11.72 7.96 -7.76
CA GLY A 223 -11.31 9.35 -7.67
C GLY A 223 -10.68 9.75 -6.33
N ALA A 224 -10.61 8.85 -5.35
CA ALA A 224 -9.98 9.17 -4.07
C ALA A 224 -8.46 9.37 -4.22
N VAL A 225 -7.90 10.13 -3.28
CA VAL A 225 -6.46 10.40 -3.20
C VAL A 225 -5.86 9.63 -2.03
N HIS A 226 -4.84 8.83 -2.29
CA HIS A 226 -4.01 8.24 -1.26
C HIS A 226 -2.76 9.11 -1.03
N ILE A 227 -2.48 9.48 0.22
CA ILE A 227 -1.23 10.12 0.62
C ILE A 227 -0.39 9.09 1.38
N ASN A 228 0.72 8.66 0.78
CA ASN A 228 1.69 7.79 1.44
C ASN A 228 2.66 8.64 2.26
N LEU A 229 2.63 8.45 3.57
CA LEU A 229 3.47 9.16 4.52
C LEU A 229 4.87 8.55 4.65
N GLY A 230 5.13 7.36 4.11
CA GLY A 230 6.39 6.63 4.28
C GLY A 230 6.60 6.06 5.68
N GLY A 231 7.63 5.23 5.83
CA GLY A 231 8.00 4.58 7.08
C GLY A 231 8.73 5.50 8.06
N GLY A 232 8.35 5.44 9.35
CA GLY A 232 8.97 6.18 10.44
C GLY A 232 9.72 5.30 11.45
N HIS A 233 10.26 4.14 11.05
CA HIS A 233 11.00 3.29 11.99
C HIS A 233 12.36 3.91 12.36
N LEU A 234 12.32 4.75 13.39
CA LEU A 234 13.46 5.27 14.13
C LEU A 234 14.17 4.22 14.99
N GLN A 235 13.51 3.09 15.30
CA GLN A 235 13.93 2.28 16.44
C GLN A 235 14.94 1.16 16.16
N ASN A 236 15.07 0.64 14.92
CA ASN A 236 16.01 -0.47 14.70
C ASN A 236 17.10 -0.24 13.65
N HIS A 237 16.93 0.56 12.59
CA HIS A 237 18.02 0.75 11.61
C HIS A 237 18.10 2.12 10.90
N GLY A 238 17.31 3.15 11.23
CA GLY A 238 17.49 4.49 10.62
C GLY A 238 17.43 4.55 9.07
N GLU A 239 16.99 3.48 8.41
CA GLU A 239 17.19 3.22 6.97
C GLU A 239 15.88 3.18 6.18
N ASN A 240 14.74 2.97 6.85
CA ASN A 240 13.48 2.72 6.16
C ASN A 240 12.60 3.98 6.12
N GLN A 241 13.06 5.00 5.40
CA GLN A 241 12.24 6.16 5.00
C GLN A 241 11.32 5.86 3.81
N GLY A 242 11.32 4.62 3.33
CA GLY A 242 10.59 4.24 2.15
C GLY A 242 9.08 4.35 2.28
N PHE A 243 8.43 4.57 1.15
CA PHE A 243 6.99 4.54 1.01
C PHE A 243 6.44 3.14 1.17
N MET A 244 7.22 2.16 0.72
CA MET A 244 6.84 0.77 0.67
C MET A 244 5.58 0.53 -0.16
N GLU A 245 5.47 -0.66 -0.77
CA GLU A 245 4.21 -1.14 -1.35
C GLU A 245 3.55 -0.17 -2.36
N GLU A 246 4.35 0.68 -3.03
CA GLU A 246 3.87 1.71 -3.96
C GLU A 246 3.06 1.13 -5.12
N TYR A 247 3.34 -0.12 -5.44
CA TYR A 247 2.58 -0.91 -6.42
C TYR A 247 1.08 -1.00 -6.12
N MET A 248 0.67 -0.81 -4.86
CA MET A 248 -0.75 -0.78 -4.50
C MET A 248 -1.41 0.46 -5.10
N ALA A 249 -0.80 1.62 -4.92
CA ALA A 249 -1.28 2.87 -5.51
C ALA A 249 -1.17 2.86 -7.03
N GLU A 250 -0.04 2.43 -7.57
CA GLU A 250 0.20 2.38 -9.01
C GLU A 250 -0.65 1.33 -9.72
N GLY A 251 -1.02 0.25 -9.03
CA GLY A 251 -1.96 -0.76 -9.50
C GLY A 251 -3.41 -0.30 -9.50
N ALA A 252 -3.77 0.76 -8.77
CA ALA A 252 -5.13 1.26 -8.68
C ALA A 252 -5.36 2.45 -9.62
N PRO A 253 -5.73 2.24 -10.91
CA PRO A 253 -5.90 3.32 -11.87
C PRO A 253 -7.06 4.26 -11.54
N TYR A 254 -7.92 3.91 -10.58
CA TYR A 254 -9.02 4.75 -10.11
C TYR A 254 -8.64 5.67 -8.95
N LEU A 255 -7.41 5.60 -8.46
CA LEU A 255 -6.90 6.44 -7.38
C LEU A 255 -5.80 7.36 -7.87
N ARG A 256 -5.52 8.43 -7.13
CA ARG A 256 -4.26 9.18 -7.25
C ARG A 256 -3.43 9.00 -6.01
N ALA A 257 -2.12 8.91 -6.18
CA ALA A 257 -1.19 8.85 -5.06
C ALA A 257 -0.33 10.11 -4.97
N LEU A 258 -0.21 10.60 -3.74
CA LEU A 258 0.73 11.65 -3.34
C LEU A 258 1.66 11.09 -2.28
N TYR A 259 2.83 11.69 -2.16
CA TYR A 259 3.92 11.18 -1.34
C TYR A 259 4.45 12.27 -0.45
N TYR A 260 4.60 11.97 0.84
CA TYR A 260 5.15 12.91 1.79
C TYR A 260 6.65 13.13 1.52
N PRO A 261 7.13 14.38 1.32
CA PRO A 261 8.53 14.65 1.09
C PRO A 261 9.34 14.41 2.37
N ARG A 262 9.90 13.21 2.51
CA ARG A 262 10.81 12.85 3.60
C ARG A 262 12.19 13.42 3.31
N VAL A 263 12.84 13.93 4.35
CA VAL A 263 14.21 14.44 4.24
C VAL A 263 15.22 13.36 4.59
N VAL A 264 16.26 13.29 3.75
CA VAL A 264 17.32 12.27 3.74
C VAL A 264 18.42 12.55 4.78
N THR A 265 18.54 13.80 5.26
CA THR A 265 19.64 14.20 6.16
C THR A 265 19.56 13.50 7.51
N ARG A 266 20.73 13.25 8.10
CA ARG A 266 20.86 12.49 9.35
C ARG A 266 20.26 13.24 10.54
N GLU A 267 20.42 14.55 10.60
CA GLU A 267 19.89 15.39 11.70
C GLU A 267 18.35 15.48 11.69
N GLU A 268 17.71 15.41 10.52
CA GLU A 268 16.25 15.55 10.40
C GLU A 268 15.48 14.23 10.54
N ARG A 269 16.19 13.11 10.75
CA ARG A 269 15.56 11.80 10.95
C ARG A 269 14.72 11.75 12.21
N GLU A 270 15.03 12.58 13.20
CA GLU A 270 14.43 12.53 14.53
C GLU A 270 12.98 13.06 14.57
N ASP A 271 12.58 13.91 13.62
CA ASP A 271 11.21 14.44 13.56
C ASP A 271 10.66 14.56 12.12
N PRO A 272 9.96 13.54 11.61
CA PRO A 272 9.96 13.32 10.17
C PRO A 272 8.69 13.82 9.44
N ILE A 273 7.70 14.39 10.15
CA ILE A 273 6.47 14.95 9.55
C ILE A 273 6.18 16.33 10.12
N THR A 274 6.13 17.34 9.26
CA THR A 274 5.86 18.74 9.63
C THR A 274 4.45 19.15 9.25
N VAL A 275 3.88 20.06 10.04
CA VAL A 275 2.58 20.68 9.75
C VAL A 275 2.50 21.28 8.35
N PRO A 276 3.45 22.13 7.90
CA PRO A 276 3.40 22.69 6.54
C PRO A 276 3.42 21.63 5.45
N GLY A 277 4.19 20.55 5.63
CA GLY A 277 4.26 19.44 4.68
C GLY A 277 2.91 18.72 4.53
N LEU A 278 2.23 18.46 5.65
CA LEU A 278 0.91 17.83 5.66
C LEU A 278 -0.16 18.72 5.01
N VAL A 279 -0.21 20.01 5.38
CA VAL A 279 -1.14 20.98 4.76
C VAL A 279 -0.93 21.02 3.25
N GLY A 280 0.32 21.13 2.80
CA GLY A 280 0.64 21.21 1.38
C GLY A 280 0.15 19.98 0.60
N LEU A 281 0.20 18.79 1.20
CA LEU A 281 -0.34 17.57 0.57
C LEU A 281 -1.86 17.52 0.58
N LEU A 282 -2.51 17.96 1.66
CA LEU A 282 -3.98 18.04 1.72
C LEU A 282 -4.53 19.02 0.69
N GLU A 283 -3.89 20.18 0.53
CA GLU A 283 -4.23 21.17 -0.49
C GLU A 283 -4.03 20.63 -1.91
N LYS A 284 -2.92 19.93 -2.18
CA LYS A 284 -2.70 19.22 -3.45
C LYS A 284 -3.76 18.15 -3.70
N ALA A 285 -4.13 17.38 -2.68
CA ALA A 285 -5.18 16.36 -2.79
C ALA A 285 -6.54 16.99 -3.10
N LYS A 286 -6.86 18.12 -2.45
CA LYS A 286 -8.05 18.93 -2.74
C LYS A 286 -8.10 19.42 -4.18
N GLU A 287 -6.98 19.92 -4.71
CA GLU A 287 -6.90 20.34 -6.12
C GLU A 287 -7.17 19.16 -7.07
N VAL A 288 -6.57 18.00 -6.79
CA VAL A 288 -6.79 16.77 -7.57
C VAL A 288 -8.27 16.37 -7.55
N LEU A 289 -8.92 16.40 -6.38
CA LEU A 289 -10.34 16.07 -6.24
C LEU A 289 -11.24 17.07 -6.97
N ARG A 290 -10.96 18.38 -6.86
CA ARG A 290 -11.71 19.45 -7.55
C ARG A 290 -11.60 19.35 -9.07
N ARG A 291 -10.42 19.01 -9.59
CA ARG A 291 -10.21 18.79 -11.02
C ARG A 291 -10.97 17.58 -11.55
N GLY A 292 -11.26 16.61 -10.69
CA GLY A 292 -11.91 15.36 -11.07
C GLY A 292 -11.01 14.42 -11.86
N PHE A 293 -11.55 13.25 -12.18
CA PHE A 293 -10.83 12.17 -12.86
C PHE A 293 -11.43 11.97 -14.25
N SER A 294 -10.62 12.17 -15.30
CA SER A 294 -11.03 11.97 -16.69
C SER A 294 -10.88 10.52 -17.20
N GLY A 295 -10.42 9.60 -16.35
CA GLY A 295 -10.13 8.22 -16.74
C GLY A 295 -9.11 7.55 -15.82
N PRO A 296 -8.65 6.34 -16.20
CA PRO A 296 -7.62 5.64 -15.45
C PRO A 296 -6.34 6.47 -15.34
N THR A 297 -5.72 6.49 -14.16
CA THR A 297 -4.41 7.09 -13.93
C THR A 297 -3.39 6.53 -14.94
N PRO A 298 -2.61 7.35 -15.65
CA PRO A 298 -1.54 6.87 -16.51
C PRO A 298 -0.55 5.98 -15.74
N VAL A 299 0.07 5.03 -16.44
CA VAL A 299 1.07 4.14 -15.85
C VAL A 299 2.27 4.94 -15.38
N GLY A 300 2.71 4.72 -14.14
CA GLY A 300 3.80 5.40 -13.47
C GLY A 300 3.44 6.76 -12.87
N ALA A 301 2.22 7.26 -13.08
CA ALA A 301 1.81 8.55 -12.52
C ALA A 301 1.57 8.47 -11.00
N ASN A 302 1.24 7.29 -10.49
CA ASN A 302 1.05 7.03 -9.07
C ASN A 302 2.32 6.52 -8.37
N LEU A 303 3.47 6.48 -9.05
CA LEU A 303 4.75 6.18 -8.39
C LEU A 303 5.29 7.41 -7.68
N SER A 304 5.98 7.19 -6.55
CA SER A 304 6.77 8.20 -5.88
C SER A 304 7.92 8.67 -6.76
N PRO A 305 8.55 9.81 -6.44
CA PRO A 305 9.82 10.20 -7.05
C PRO A 305 10.88 9.09 -7.04
N VAL A 306 10.95 8.32 -5.95
CA VAL A 306 11.87 7.18 -5.85
C VAL A 306 11.49 6.08 -6.82
N GLY A 307 10.21 5.69 -6.85
CA GLY A 307 9.71 4.67 -7.78
C GLY A 307 9.92 5.06 -9.25
N LYS A 308 9.77 6.35 -9.59
CA LYS A 308 10.03 6.88 -10.93
C LYS A 308 11.50 6.79 -11.32
N VAL A 309 12.41 7.21 -10.44
CA VAL A 309 13.86 7.09 -10.68
C VAL A 309 14.27 5.63 -10.79
N PHE A 310 13.77 4.75 -9.91
CA PHE A 310 14.08 3.33 -9.95
C PHE A 310 13.59 2.67 -11.25
N LYS A 311 12.36 2.97 -11.68
CA LYS A 311 11.82 2.49 -12.96
C LYS A 311 12.65 2.95 -14.15
N ALA A 312 13.06 4.21 -14.18
CA ALA A 312 13.94 4.76 -15.23
C ALA A 312 15.31 4.08 -15.23
N TYR A 313 15.87 3.82 -14.05
CA TYR A 313 17.12 3.10 -13.87
C TYR A 313 17.04 1.68 -14.46
N CYS A 314 16.03 0.90 -14.08
CA CYS A 314 15.81 -0.44 -14.64
C CYS A 314 15.68 -0.40 -16.17
N TYR A 315 14.89 0.53 -16.70
CA TYR A 315 14.77 0.69 -18.15
C TYR A 315 16.13 0.96 -18.81
N LEU A 316 16.88 1.96 -18.35
CA LEU A 316 18.13 2.36 -19.00
C LEU A 316 19.23 1.30 -18.89
N ARG A 317 19.29 0.59 -17.76
CA ARG A 317 20.27 -0.47 -17.55
C ARG A 317 20.02 -1.69 -18.44
N HIS A 318 18.77 -1.96 -18.79
CA HIS A 318 18.40 -3.17 -19.53
C HIS A 318 17.88 -2.93 -20.96
N ARG A 319 17.78 -1.66 -21.40
CA ARG A 319 17.27 -1.31 -22.74
C ARG A 319 18.00 -2.01 -23.90
N GLN A 320 19.29 -2.29 -23.76
CA GLN A 320 20.05 -2.97 -24.81
C GLN A 320 19.69 -4.45 -24.90
N GLN A 321 19.37 -5.08 -23.77
CA GLN A 321 19.02 -6.50 -23.69
C GLN A 321 17.58 -6.76 -24.13
N PHE A 322 16.65 -5.84 -23.83
CA PHE A 322 15.22 -6.05 -24.06
C PHE A 322 14.58 -5.10 -25.08
N GLY A 323 15.34 -4.15 -25.63
CA GLY A 323 14.85 -3.18 -26.61
C GLY A 323 13.65 -2.36 -26.11
N ASN A 324 12.76 -1.99 -27.04
CA ASN A 324 11.54 -1.22 -26.76
C ASN A 324 10.43 -2.03 -26.07
N VAL A 325 10.56 -3.35 -25.97
CA VAL A 325 9.60 -4.21 -25.23
C VAL A 325 9.56 -3.80 -23.75
N PHE A 326 10.64 -3.20 -23.26
CA PHE A 326 10.78 -2.65 -21.91
C PHE A 326 10.16 -1.25 -21.72
N ALA A 327 9.65 -0.59 -22.77
CA ALA A 327 8.98 0.70 -22.66
C ALA A 327 7.46 0.57 -22.37
N ALA A 328 6.87 -0.61 -22.61
CA ALA A 328 5.54 -1.00 -22.13
C ALA A 328 5.63 -1.46 -20.65
N PRO A 329 4.54 -1.73 -19.89
CA PRO A 329 4.49 -1.66 -18.42
C PRO A 329 5.70 -2.36 -17.79
N VAL A 330 6.69 -1.53 -17.44
CA VAL A 330 8.06 -1.95 -17.15
C VAL A 330 8.01 -2.91 -15.97
N ARG A 331 8.30 -4.19 -16.22
CA ARG A 331 8.59 -5.13 -15.16
C ARG A 331 10.05 -4.88 -14.77
N ALA A 332 10.32 -4.47 -13.54
CA ALA A 332 11.66 -4.54 -13.00
C ALA A 332 12.16 -5.97 -13.21
N THR A 333 13.33 -6.09 -13.85
CA THR A 333 13.99 -7.36 -13.99
C THR A 333 14.46 -7.79 -12.62
N LEU A 334 13.65 -8.64 -11.97
CA LEU A 334 13.99 -9.33 -10.71
C LEU A 334 15.34 -10.07 -10.78
N ARG A 335 15.87 -10.27 -11.99
CA ARG A 335 17.14 -10.97 -12.28
C ARG A 335 18.40 -10.11 -12.10
N ASP A 336 18.29 -8.80 -11.91
CA ASP A 336 19.48 -7.92 -11.79
C ASP A 336 19.97 -7.72 -10.35
N VAL A 337 19.39 -8.45 -9.41
CA VAL A 337 19.73 -8.40 -8.00
C VAL A 337 20.14 -9.80 -7.58
N ASP A 338 21.44 -10.09 -7.60
CA ASP A 338 21.99 -11.31 -7.02
C ASP A 338 21.76 -11.30 -5.49
N GLY A 339 20.97 -12.25 -4.99
CA GLY A 339 20.85 -12.54 -3.56
C GLY A 339 19.43 -12.83 -3.06
N ASP A 340 19.33 -13.46 -1.88
CA ASP A 340 18.09 -13.74 -1.14
C ASP A 340 17.31 -12.47 -0.70
N THR A 341 17.79 -11.27 -1.04
CA THR A 341 17.20 -9.97 -0.73
C THR A 341 15.93 -9.64 -1.53
N MET A 342 15.42 -10.61 -2.29
CA MET A 342 14.24 -10.59 -3.17
C MET A 342 12.92 -10.02 -2.61
N LEU A 343 12.82 -9.54 -1.36
CA LEU A 343 11.53 -9.51 -0.65
C LEU A 343 11.33 -8.34 0.33
N GLY A 344 12.20 -7.34 0.32
CA GLY A 344 12.04 -6.13 1.13
C GLY A 344 10.98 -5.20 0.54
N ASN A 345 9.99 -4.82 1.33
CA ASN A 345 8.93 -3.90 0.88
C ASN A 345 9.45 -2.47 0.61
N ASP A 346 10.72 -2.18 0.93
CA ASP A 346 11.44 -0.90 0.85
C ASP A 346 12.64 -0.94 -0.12
N PHE A 347 12.66 -1.93 -1.02
CA PHE A 347 13.79 -2.19 -1.91
C PHE A 347 14.16 -1.01 -2.85
N PRO A 348 13.20 -0.33 -3.53
CA PRO A 348 13.53 0.82 -4.37
C PRO A 348 14.27 1.92 -3.61
N GLU A 349 13.92 2.17 -2.36
CA GLU A 349 14.50 3.23 -1.54
C GLU A 349 15.91 2.91 -1.07
N GLN A 350 16.16 1.66 -0.65
CA GLN A 350 17.51 1.19 -0.35
C GLN A 350 18.44 1.30 -1.57
N PHE A 351 17.88 1.12 -2.76
CA PHE A 351 18.63 1.20 -4.01
C PHE A 351 18.87 2.66 -4.45
N VAL A 352 17.82 3.46 -4.56
CA VAL A 352 17.87 4.81 -5.13
C VAL A 352 18.62 5.80 -4.24
N TYR A 353 18.51 5.65 -2.91
CA TYR A 353 19.27 6.48 -2.00
C TYR A 353 20.69 5.96 -1.74
N SER A 354 21.08 4.82 -2.31
CA SER A 354 22.44 4.29 -2.20
C SER A 354 23.48 5.33 -2.64
N GLY A 355 24.47 5.55 -1.79
CA GLY A 355 25.54 6.53 -2.01
C GLY A 355 25.25 7.96 -1.54
N LEU A 356 24.01 8.29 -1.14
CA LEU A 356 23.73 9.59 -0.51
C LEU A 356 24.23 9.63 0.95
N PRO A 357 24.58 10.81 1.48
CA PRO A 357 24.91 10.99 2.89
C PRO A 357 23.82 10.41 3.81
N GLY A 358 24.23 9.58 4.78
CA GLY A 358 23.33 8.97 5.75
C GLY A 358 22.62 7.68 5.29
N HIS A 359 22.75 7.24 4.04
CA HIS A 359 22.17 5.98 3.58
C HIS A 359 23.21 4.85 3.53
N GLN A 360 22.80 3.64 3.89
CA GLN A 360 23.67 2.48 3.75
C GLN A 360 24.05 2.28 2.27
N ARG A 361 25.30 1.90 2.04
CA ARG A 361 25.77 1.51 0.71
C ARG A 361 25.22 0.13 0.39
N TRP A 362 24.35 0.05 -0.62
CA TRP A 362 24.01 -1.24 -1.22
C TRP A 362 25.29 -1.90 -1.75
N ARG A 363 25.50 -3.18 -1.42
CA ARG A 363 26.71 -3.94 -1.80
C ARG A 363 26.65 -4.53 -3.21
N GLY A 364 25.49 -4.51 -3.87
CA GLY A 364 25.34 -4.97 -5.25
C GLY A 364 25.91 -3.99 -6.28
N GLY A 365 26.20 -4.48 -7.49
CA GLY A 365 26.80 -3.73 -8.61
C GLY A 365 25.91 -2.63 -9.22
N VAL A 366 25.44 -1.69 -8.40
CA VAL A 366 24.66 -0.51 -8.80
C VAL A 366 25.53 0.43 -9.62
N ASP A 367 25.02 0.86 -10.76
CA ASP A 367 25.63 1.95 -11.53
C ASP A 367 25.29 3.27 -10.84
N LYS A 368 26.19 3.71 -9.96
CA LYS A 368 26.00 4.93 -9.17
C LYS A 368 26.00 6.19 -10.03
N CYS A 369 26.75 6.18 -11.14
CA CYS A 369 26.79 7.32 -12.06
C CYS A 369 25.44 7.49 -12.76
N LEU A 370 24.87 6.40 -13.28
CA LEU A 370 23.54 6.41 -13.87
C LEU A 370 22.48 6.84 -12.85
N LEU A 371 22.53 6.31 -11.64
CA LEU A 371 21.58 6.64 -10.59
C LEU A 371 21.69 8.11 -10.15
N GLY A 372 22.91 8.62 -9.98
CA GLY A 372 23.19 10.04 -9.73
C GLY A 372 22.60 10.94 -10.81
N ALA A 373 22.83 10.58 -12.09
CA ALA A 373 22.28 11.31 -13.22
C ALA A 373 20.75 11.30 -13.28
N LEU A 374 20.11 10.19 -12.94
CA LEU A 374 18.65 10.11 -12.88
C LEU A 374 18.05 10.95 -11.76
N ARG A 375 18.68 10.99 -10.57
CA ARG A 375 18.24 11.86 -9.46
C ARG A 375 18.38 13.34 -9.84
N ALA A 376 19.53 13.72 -10.38
CA ALA A 376 19.78 15.07 -10.90
C ALA A 376 18.74 15.46 -11.97
N SER A 377 18.52 14.59 -12.95
CA SER A 377 17.51 14.85 -14.00
C SER A 377 16.10 14.99 -13.42
N PHE A 378 15.75 14.21 -12.40
CA PHE A 378 14.46 14.28 -11.74
C PHE A 378 14.28 15.62 -11.03
N ASP A 379 15.25 16.03 -10.20
CA ASP A 379 15.20 17.27 -9.44
C ASP A 379 15.19 18.50 -10.34
N ARG A 380 15.98 18.50 -11.42
CA ARG A 380 15.96 19.56 -12.44
C ARG A 380 14.57 19.76 -13.05
N SER A 381 13.83 18.67 -13.23
CA SER A 381 12.47 18.70 -13.81
C SER A 381 11.39 18.99 -12.76
N HIS A 382 11.69 18.81 -11.47
CA HIS A 382 10.73 18.95 -10.38
C HIS A 382 11.34 19.65 -9.14
N PRO A 383 11.87 20.88 -9.29
CA PRO A 383 12.57 21.58 -8.20
C PRO A 383 11.68 21.78 -6.97
N HIS A 384 10.38 22.02 -7.19
CA HIS A 384 9.37 22.29 -6.16
C HIS A 384 8.94 21.07 -5.32
N LEU A 385 9.44 19.87 -5.61
CA LEU A 385 9.09 18.66 -4.83
C LEU A 385 9.96 18.47 -3.58
N GLY A 386 11.06 19.20 -3.45
CA GLY A 386 11.93 19.18 -2.27
C GLY A 386 11.91 20.48 -1.48
N ARG A 387 12.89 20.63 -0.58
CA ARG A 387 13.14 21.89 0.14
C ARG A 387 14.01 22.81 -0.69
N GLU A 388 13.83 24.12 -0.48
CA GLU A 388 14.66 25.17 -1.09
C GLU A 388 14.74 25.08 -2.62
N ASP A 389 13.69 24.57 -3.26
CA ASP A 389 13.61 24.34 -4.70
C ASP A 389 14.74 23.45 -5.28
N ARG A 390 15.37 22.62 -4.43
CA ARG A 390 16.45 21.71 -4.83
C ARG A 390 15.98 20.35 -5.35
N GLY A 391 14.67 20.16 -5.50
CA GLY A 391 14.07 18.90 -5.88
C GLY A 391 14.08 17.83 -4.79
N TRP A 392 13.39 16.73 -5.06
CA TRP A 392 13.13 15.66 -4.11
C TRP A 392 14.41 15.04 -3.51
N PHE A 393 15.44 14.85 -4.34
CA PHE A 393 16.70 14.22 -3.91
C PHE A 393 17.73 15.22 -3.39
N GLY A 394 17.43 16.53 -3.41
CA GLY A 394 18.31 17.59 -2.95
C GLY A 394 19.51 17.89 -3.86
N THR A 395 19.55 17.29 -5.06
CA THR A 395 20.68 17.45 -6.00
C THR A 395 20.70 18.82 -6.68
N GLY A 396 19.59 19.58 -6.63
CA GLY A 396 19.47 20.85 -7.36
C GLY A 396 19.56 20.70 -8.87
N GLY A 397 19.49 19.48 -9.40
CA GLY A 397 19.70 19.20 -10.81
C GLY A 397 21.16 19.03 -11.23
N GLU A 398 22.09 18.96 -10.29
CA GLU A 398 23.53 18.81 -10.52
C GLU A 398 23.99 17.36 -10.32
N LEU A 399 25.03 16.95 -11.06
CA LEU A 399 25.66 15.64 -10.87
C LEU A 399 26.65 15.74 -9.71
N GLU A 400 26.44 14.94 -8.66
CA GLU A 400 27.38 14.75 -7.55
C GLU A 400 28.53 13.79 -7.88
#